data_AF-A0A543PWN9-F1
#
_entry.id   AF-A0A543PWN9-F1
#
_cell.length_a   1.000
_cell.length_b   1.000
_cell.length_c   1.000
_cell.angle_alpha   90.00
_cell.angle_beta   90.00
_cell.angle_gamma   90.00
#
_symmetry.space_group_name_H-M   'P 1'
#
loop_
_entity.id
_entity.type
_entity.pdbx_description
1 polymer ?
#
loop_
_entity_poly.entity_id
_entity_poly.type
_entity_poly.pdbx_seq_one_letter_code
_entity_poly.pdbx_strand_id
1 'polypeptide(L)'
;MSPSHAQALGWMHEGTELFLKALESLDDETLGAPGPLPGWTGKHVVAHVAANAEALGNLVHWASTGEETPMYSSPEQRNADIDAGSQRPVDDLRRWPAASAGRLAESLNTLAPEQWAREVRTAQGRTVPATEIAWMRSREVMVHAVDLGGAVTFADLPAAFDAALLDDVAAKRSTGADGPALVLAPVDDDRTWAVAGAGRPATVRGPLAQLTAYLSGRPATGLHADDGVPTLPRWL
;
A
#
# COMPACT_ATOMS: atom_id res chain seq x y z
N MET A 1 -3.06 -16.10 0.11
CA MET A 1 -1.75 -16.52 0.63
C MET A 1 -0.81 -15.32 0.61
N SER A 2 -0.05 -15.09 1.68
CA SER A 2 0.96 -14.02 1.69
C SER A 2 2.00 -14.26 0.58
N PRO A 3 2.46 -13.21 -0.11
CA PRO A 3 3.42 -13.37 -1.19
C PRO A 3 4.77 -13.90 -0.67
N SER A 4 5.51 -14.61 -1.52
CA SER A 4 6.87 -14.99 -1.17
C SER A 4 7.76 -13.75 -1.01
N HIS A 5 8.81 -13.87 -0.21
CA HIS A 5 9.76 -12.78 0.01
C HIS A 5 10.35 -12.26 -1.31
N ALA A 6 10.70 -13.15 -2.25
CA ALA A 6 11.23 -12.77 -3.55
C ALA A 6 10.21 -12.01 -4.41
N GLN A 7 8.94 -12.43 -4.41
CA GLN A 7 7.87 -11.68 -5.11
C GLN A 7 7.69 -10.30 -4.50
N ALA A 8 7.68 -10.21 -3.17
CA ALA A 8 7.54 -8.94 -2.47
C ALA A 8 8.68 -7.97 -2.82
N LEU A 9 9.93 -8.43 -2.85
CA LEU A 9 11.08 -7.62 -3.29
C LEU A 9 10.93 -7.16 -4.75
N GLY A 10 10.50 -8.06 -5.65
CA GLY A 10 10.24 -7.70 -7.05
C GLY A 10 9.20 -6.58 -7.18
N TRP A 11 8.06 -6.73 -6.49
CA TRP A 11 7.00 -5.71 -6.47
C TRP A 11 7.42 -4.42 -5.76
N MET A 12 8.33 -4.47 -4.80
CA MET A 12 8.84 -3.25 -4.15
C MET A 12 9.57 -2.38 -5.17
N HIS A 13 10.41 -2.99 -6.00
CA HIS A 13 11.12 -2.30 -7.07
C HIS A 13 10.16 -1.82 -8.17
N GLU A 14 9.34 -2.72 -8.70
CA GLU A 14 8.37 -2.39 -9.76
C GLU A 14 7.39 -1.29 -9.33
N GLY A 15 6.86 -1.38 -8.10
CA GLY A 15 5.95 -0.38 -7.55
C GLY A 15 6.63 0.98 -7.34
N THR A 16 7.93 0.99 -7.01
CA THR A 16 8.70 2.24 -6.91
C THR A 16 8.83 2.90 -8.28
N GLU A 17 9.13 2.14 -9.33
CA GLU A 17 9.17 2.68 -10.70
C GLU A 17 7.80 3.20 -11.15
N LEU A 18 6.71 2.47 -10.86
CA LEU A 18 5.34 2.93 -11.14
C LEU A 18 5.00 4.23 -10.39
N PHE A 19 5.38 4.33 -9.12
CA PHE A 19 5.17 5.53 -8.32
C PHE A 19 5.92 6.74 -8.87
N LEU A 20 7.20 6.56 -9.23
CA LEU A 20 8.01 7.63 -9.81
C LEU A 20 7.47 8.07 -11.17
N LYS A 21 7.05 7.12 -12.01
CA LYS A 21 6.37 7.42 -13.29
C LYS A 21 5.07 8.21 -13.09
N ALA A 22 4.25 7.83 -12.11
CA ALA A 22 3.03 8.58 -11.78
C ALA A 22 3.38 10.01 -11.35
N LEU A 23 4.36 10.18 -10.47
CA LEU A 23 4.82 11.48 -9.99
C LEU A 23 5.38 12.38 -11.10
N GLU A 24 6.13 11.82 -12.05
CA GLU A 24 6.67 12.54 -13.21
C GLU A 24 5.56 13.01 -14.16
N SER A 25 4.42 12.30 -14.21
CA SER A 25 3.29 12.65 -15.09
C SER A 25 2.47 13.85 -14.61
N LEU A 26 2.66 14.28 -13.36
CA LEU A 26 1.90 15.35 -12.73
C LEU A 26 2.68 16.66 -12.74
N ASP A 27 1.97 17.77 -12.96
CA ASP A 27 2.51 19.11 -12.73
C ASP A 27 2.38 19.54 -11.25
N ASP A 28 3.05 20.64 -10.92
CA ASP A 28 3.16 21.14 -9.54
C ASP A 28 1.82 21.63 -8.99
N GLU A 29 0.97 22.16 -9.87
CA GLU A 29 -0.37 22.62 -9.54
C GLU A 29 -1.26 21.44 -9.13
N THR A 30 -1.26 20.38 -9.94
CA THR A 30 -2.00 19.14 -9.67
C THR A 30 -1.50 18.46 -8.40
N LEU A 31 -0.18 18.41 -8.17
CA LEU A 31 0.36 17.89 -6.91
C LEU A 31 -0.10 18.71 -5.69
N GLY A 32 -0.24 20.04 -5.86
CA GLY A 32 -0.72 20.93 -4.81
C GLY A 32 -2.23 20.86 -4.55
N ALA A 33 -3.01 20.34 -5.49
CA ALA A 33 -4.46 20.26 -5.39
C ALA A 33 -4.93 19.10 -4.48
N PRO A 34 -6.15 19.17 -3.93
CA PRO A 34 -6.77 18.04 -3.24
C PRO A 34 -6.80 16.79 -4.12
N GLY A 35 -6.33 15.67 -3.57
CA GLY A 35 -6.27 14.38 -4.25
C GLY A 35 -7.48 13.47 -3.94
N PRO A 36 -7.45 12.21 -4.40
CA PRO A 36 -8.52 11.24 -4.14
C PRO A 36 -8.59 10.78 -2.68
N LEU A 37 -7.50 10.95 -1.92
CA LEU A 37 -7.46 10.62 -0.49
C LEU A 37 -7.99 11.80 0.35
N PRO A 38 -9.03 11.60 1.19
CA PRO A 38 -9.65 12.68 1.95
C PRO A 38 -8.64 13.44 2.83
N GLY A 39 -8.57 14.76 2.62
CA GLY A 39 -7.70 15.66 3.38
C GLY A 39 -6.24 15.69 2.91
N TRP A 40 -5.87 14.92 1.90
CA TRP A 40 -4.51 14.88 1.36
C TRP A 40 -4.45 15.50 -0.04
N THR A 41 -3.37 16.24 -0.29
CA THR A 41 -2.96 16.64 -1.64
C THR A 41 -1.97 15.61 -2.20
N GLY A 42 -1.65 15.69 -3.48
CA GLY A 42 -0.57 14.89 -4.07
C GLY A 42 0.75 15.06 -3.29
N LYS A 43 1.06 16.27 -2.81
CA LYS A 43 2.24 16.53 -1.97
C LYS A 43 2.26 15.71 -0.68
N HIS A 44 1.10 15.48 -0.04
CA HIS A 44 1.02 14.64 1.16
C HIS A 44 1.29 13.17 0.84
N VAL A 45 0.78 12.68 -0.31
CA VAL A 45 1.06 11.31 -0.78
C VAL A 45 2.56 11.13 -1.03
N VAL A 46 3.20 12.07 -1.72
CA VAL A 46 4.65 12.04 -1.98
C VAL A 46 5.46 12.03 -0.69
N ALA A 47 5.14 12.93 0.25
CA ALA A 47 5.81 12.99 1.55
C ALA A 47 5.63 11.70 2.35
N HIS A 48 4.42 11.15 2.40
CA HIS A 48 4.11 9.89 3.07
C HIS A 48 4.90 8.72 2.47
N VAL A 49 4.90 8.56 1.15
CA VAL A 49 5.64 7.45 0.52
C VAL A 49 7.14 7.59 0.72
N ALA A 50 7.69 8.80 0.70
CA ALA A 50 9.10 9.01 0.98
C ALA A 50 9.46 8.70 2.45
N ALA A 51 8.68 9.21 3.40
CA ALA A 51 8.87 8.98 4.83
C ALA A 51 8.62 7.52 5.23
N ASN A 52 7.70 6.82 4.57
CA ASN A 52 7.47 5.39 4.75
C ASN A 52 8.74 4.57 4.46
N ALA A 53 9.51 4.92 3.43
CA ALA A 53 10.75 4.22 3.13
C ALA A 53 11.78 4.38 4.26
N GLU A 54 11.88 5.58 4.83
CA GLU A 54 12.77 5.89 5.95
C GLU A 54 12.33 5.14 7.22
N ALA A 55 11.02 5.12 7.49
CA ALA A 55 10.44 4.37 8.60
C ALA A 55 10.66 2.85 8.47
N LEU A 56 10.64 2.30 7.25
CA LEU A 56 11.01 0.91 7.01
C LEU A 56 12.52 0.68 7.18
N GLY A 57 13.35 1.67 6.88
CA GLY A 57 14.78 1.67 7.19
C GLY A 57 15.07 1.45 8.68
N ASN A 58 14.22 1.96 9.58
CA ASN A 58 14.31 1.68 11.01
C ASN A 58 14.11 0.18 11.31
N LEU A 59 13.18 -0.49 10.63
CA LEU A 59 12.97 -1.93 10.79
C LEU A 59 14.14 -2.74 10.22
N VAL A 60 14.76 -2.26 9.14
CA VAL A 60 16.00 -2.87 8.60
C VAL A 60 17.14 -2.73 9.60
N HIS A 61 17.29 -1.55 10.22
CA HIS A 61 18.27 -1.36 11.28
C HIS A 61 18.02 -2.32 12.45
N TRP A 62 16.78 -2.40 12.94
CA TRP A 62 16.40 -3.33 14.01
C TRP A 62 16.71 -4.78 13.64
N ALA A 63 16.32 -5.23 12.44
CA ALA A 63 16.65 -6.56 11.97
C ALA A 63 18.18 -6.78 11.95
N SER A 64 18.95 -5.82 11.46
CA SER A 64 20.41 -5.95 11.35
C SER A 64 21.10 -6.04 12.71
N THR A 65 20.77 -5.13 13.63
CA THR A 65 21.50 -4.97 14.91
C THR A 65 20.88 -5.78 16.05
N GLY A 66 19.57 -6.02 16.01
CA GLY A 66 18.80 -6.55 17.14
C GLY A 66 18.32 -5.46 18.11
N GLU A 67 18.65 -4.19 17.84
CA GLU A 67 18.26 -3.04 18.66
C GLU A 67 16.89 -2.52 18.20
N GLU A 68 15.91 -2.54 19.09
CA GLU A 68 14.54 -2.15 18.76
C GLU A 68 14.47 -0.70 18.28
N THR A 69 14.08 -0.54 17.01
CA THR A 69 13.94 0.76 16.36
C THR A 69 12.59 0.80 15.63
N PRO A 70 11.54 1.39 16.25
CA PRO A 70 10.20 1.39 15.67
C PRO A 70 10.11 2.23 14.40
N MET A 71 9.13 1.92 13.54
CA MET A 71 8.86 2.69 12.31
C MET A 71 8.63 4.18 12.60
N TYR A 72 7.83 4.46 13.64
CA TYR A 72 7.47 5.80 14.08
C TYR A 72 7.50 5.82 15.60
N SER A 73 7.84 6.96 16.21
CA SER A 73 7.77 7.12 17.67
C SER A 73 6.33 7.21 18.17
N SER A 74 5.43 7.80 17.38
CA SER A 74 3.98 7.81 17.62
C SER A 74 3.17 8.09 16.33
N PRO A 75 1.86 7.82 16.32
CA PRO A 75 0.98 8.25 15.21
C PRO A 75 0.98 9.77 14.98
N GLU A 76 1.07 10.56 16.05
CA GLU A 76 1.12 12.03 15.99
C GLU A 76 2.42 12.50 15.32
N GLN A 77 3.56 11.90 15.70
CA GLN A 77 4.84 12.19 15.05
C GLN A 77 4.78 11.87 13.56
N ARG A 78 4.27 10.69 13.19
CA ARG A 78 4.10 10.30 11.79
C ARG A 78 3.29 11.34 11.01
N ASN A 79 2.16 11.76 11.55
CA ASN A 79 1.28 12.72 10.86
C ASN A 79 1.96 14.09 10.74
N ALA A 80 2.64 14.56 11.80
CA ALA A 80 3.39 15.81 11.78
C ALA A 80 4.54 15.78 10.74
N ASP A 81 5.23 14.64 10.59
CA ASP A 81 6.30 14.49 9.59
C ASP A 81 5.76 14.50 8.15
N ILE A 82 4.57 13.94 7.92
CA ILE A 82 3.90 13.99 6.61
C ILE A 82 3.46 15.42 6.30
N ASP A 83 2.85 16.11 7.26
CA ASP A 83 2.39 17.49 7.09
C ASP A 83 3.57 18.43 6.85
N ALA A 84 4.65 18.32 7.63
CA ALA A 84 5.88 19.08 7.40
C ALA A 84 6.54 18.72 6.06
N GLY A 85 6.56 17.42 5.72
CA GLY A 85 7.09 16.91 4.48
C GLY A 85 6.37 17.43 3.25
N SER A 86 5.04 17.58 3.31
CA SER A 86 4.22 18.10 2.19
C SER A 86 4.49 19.57 1.89
N GLN A 87 5.10 20.32 2.83
CA GLN A 87 5.49 21.71 2.68
C GLN A 87 6.93 21.92 2.19
N ARG A 88 7.68 20.85 1.91
CA ARG A 88 9.04 20.95 1.33
C ARG A 88 9.00 21.70 -0.01
N PRO A 89 10.11 22.35 -0.41
CA PRO A 89 10.27 22.85 -1.78
C PRO A 89 9.95 21.73 -2.78
N VAL A 90 9.20 22.07 -3.84
CA VAL A 90 8.63 21.06 -4.75
C VAL A 90 9.71 20.18 -5.42
N ASP A 91 10.86 20.77 -5.71
CA ASP A 91 12.03 20.07 -6.24
C ASP A 91 12.60 19.03 -5.26
N ASP A 92 12.65 19.35 -3.97
CA ASP A 92 13.08 18.41 -2.93
C ASP A 92 12.05 17.31 -2.74
N LEU A 93 10.77 17.68 -2.73
CA LEU A 93 9.67 16.73 -2.60
C LEU A 93 9.66 15.71 -3.74
N ARG A 94 9.94 16.13 -4.98
CA ARG A 94 10.02 15.23 -6.14
C ARG A 94 11.21 14.27 -6.09
N ARG A 95 12.37 14.72 -5.59
CA ARG A 95 13.56 13.86 -5.48
C ARG A 95 13.52 12.89 -4.30
N TRP A 96 12.75 13.24 -3.26
CA TRP A 96 12.77 12.51 -2.00
C TRP A 96 12.36 11.03 -2.11
N PRO A 97 11.28 10.64 -2.82
CA PRO A 97 10.91 9.23 -2.95
C PRO A 97 11.98 8.36 -3.59
N ALA A 98 12.61 8.83 -4.67
CA ALA A 98 13.69 8.08 -5.32
C ALA A 98 14.90 7.92 -4.39
N ALA A 99 15.27 9.00 -3.70
CA ALA A 99 16.41 8.97 -2.78
C ALA A 99 16.15 8.07 -1.55
N SER A 100 14.95 8.10 -0.96
CA SER A 100 14.63 7.26 0.20
C SER A 100 14.41 5.80 -0.19
N ALA A 101 13.84 5.53 -1.37
CA ALA A 101 13.74 4.18 -1.91
C ALA A 101 15.12 3.56 -2.19
N GLY A 102 16.06 4.34 -2.75
CA GLY A 102 17.45 3.90 -2.96
C GLY A 102 18.14 3.51 -1.64
N ARG A 103 18.07 4.37 -0.62
CA ARG A 103 18.61 4.06 0.72
C ARG A 103 18.00 2.82 1.35
N LEU A 104 16.69 2.64 1.21
CA LEU A 104 16.00 1.45 1.71
C LEU A 104 16.49 0.19 0.99
N ALA A 105 16.57 0.21 -0.34
CA ALA A 105 17.04 -0.92 -1.14
C ALA A 105 18.50 -1.29 -0.80
N GLU A 106 19.38 -0.29 -0.68
CA GLU A 106 20.76 -0.49 -0.22
C GLU A 106 20.80 -1.16 1.15
N SER A 107 20.01 -0.67 2.10
CA SER A 107 19.97 -1.22 3.46
C SER A 107 19.47 -2.68 3.47
N LEU A 108 18.41 -2.99 2.71
CA LEU A 108 17.88 -4.35 2.59
C LEU A 108 18.92 -5.31 2.01
N ASN A 109 19.74 -4.86 1.05
CA ASN A 109 20.82 -5.66 0.46
C ASN A 109 21.95 -5.99 1.43
N THR A 110 22.04 -5.31 2.58
CA THR A 110 23.04 -5.62 3.62
C THR A 110 22.60 -6.72 4.59
N LEU A 111 21.32 -7.12 4.57
CA LEU A 111 20.80 -8.11 5.51
C LEU A 111 21.23 -9.53 5.13
N ALA A 112 21.87 -10.21 6.08
CA ALA A 112 22.16 -11.64 6.03
C ALA A 112 20.89 -12.49 6.15
N PRO A 113 20.89 -13.76 5.67
CA PRO A 113 19.71 -14.64 5.72
C PRO A 113 19.07 -14.77 7.11
N GLU A 114 19.86 -14.84 8.17
CA GLU A 114 19.40 -14.92 9.54
C GLU A 114 18.78 -13.60 10.05
N GLN A 115 19.21 -12.46 9.52
CA GLN A 115 18.64 -11.15 9.89
C GLN A 115 17.27 -10.96 9.26
N TRP A 116 17.03 -11.51 8.08
CA TRP A 116 15.71 -11.55 7.47
C TRP A 116 14.66 -12.30 8.30
N ALA A 117 15.10 -13.30 9.08
CA ALA A 117 14.22 -14.08 9.95
C ALA A 117 13.96 -13.42 11.31
N ARG A 118 14.65 -12.32 11.64
CA ARG A 118 14.45 -11.63 12.93
C ARG A 118 13.10 -10.95 12.98
N GLU A 119 12.51 -10.99 14.17
CA GLU A 119 11.23 -10.36 14.43
C GLU A 119 11.37 -8.85 14.60
N VAL A 120 10.51 -8.12 13.91
CA VAL A 120 10.31 -6.67 14.04
C VAL A 120 8.84 -6.39 14.29
N ARG A 121 8.52 -5.18 14.74
CA ARG A 121 7.14 -4.77 15.01
C ARG A 121 6.66 -3.73 14.02
N THR A 122 5.57 -4.04 13.31
CA THR A 122 4.89 -3.11 12.41
C THR A 122 4.27 -1.94 13.19
N ALA A 123 3.96 -0.84 12.50
CA ALA A 123 3.24 0.29 13.11
C ALA A 123 1.87 -0.10 13.71
N GLN A 124 1.25 -1.20 13.25
CA GLN A 124 -0.01 -1.73 13.78
C GLN A 124 0.20 -2.72 14.95
N GLY A 125 1.43 -2.87 15.45
CA GLY A 125 1.74 -3.71 16.60
C GLY A 125 1.92 -5.20 16.30
N ARG A 126 1.78 -5.64 15.04
CA ARG A 126 2.07 -7.03 14.65
C ARG A 126 3.57 -7.31 14.73
N THR A 127 3.95 -8.37 15.43
CA THR A 127 5.30 -8.97 15.35
C THR A 127 5.39 -9.84 14.11
N VAL A 128 6.37 -9.56 13.25
CA VAL A 128 6.55 -10.20 11.93
C VAL A 128 8.04 -10.38 11.64
N PRO A 129 8.43 -11.36 10.81
CA PRO A 129 9.82 -11.42 10.33
C PRO A 129 10.15 -10.19 9.47
N ALA A 130 11.42 -9.80 9.42
CA ALA A 130 11.89 -8.68 8.62
C ALA A 130 11.61 -8.84 7.11
N THR A 131 11.38 -10.06 6.62
CA THR A 131 10.89 -10.31 5.25
C THR A 131 9.57 -9.62 4.93
N GLU A 132 8.75 -9.28 5.93
CA GLU A 132 7.50 -8.51 5.75
C GLU A 132 7.77 -7.07 5.29
N ILE A 133 8.97 -6.52 5.53
CA ILE A 133 9.34 -5.14 5.13
C ILE A 133 9.13 -4.92 3.64
N ALA A 134 9.53 -5.90 2.81
CA ALA A 134 9.35 -5.83 1.37
C ALA A 134 7.86 -5.74 1.01
N TRP A 135 7.01 -6.59 1.60
CA TRP A 135 5.57 -6.59 1.34
C TRP A 135 4.90 -5.29 1.80
N MET A 136 5.29 -4.79 2.98
CA MET A 136 4.84 -3.50 3.48
C MET A 136 5.17 -2.40 2.48
N ARG A 137 6.41 -2.35 1.99
CA ARG A 137 6.82 -1.35 1.00
C ARG A 137 6.04 -1.47 -0.30
N SER A 138 5.89 -2.69 -0.85
CA SER A 138 5.20 -2.93 -2.13
C SER A 138 3.77 -2.39 -2.12
N ARG A 139 3.02 -2.63 -1.03
CA ARG A 139 1.66 -2.08 -0.88
C ARG A 139 1.66 -0.55 -0.93
N GLU A 140 2.59 0.08 -0.23
CA GLU A 140 2.68 1.54 -0.14
C GLU A 140 2.98 2.15 -1.52
N VAL A 141 3.97 1.64 -2.23
CA VAL A 141 4.35 2.23 -3.52
C VAL A 141 3.34 1.92 -4.64
N MET A 142 2.78 0.72 -4.69
CA MET A 142 1.83 0.36 -5.76
C MET A 142 0.47 1.02 -5.57
N VAL A 143 -0.10 0.99 -4.35
CA VAL A 143 -1.41 1.61 -4.11
C VAL A 143 -1.30 3.13 -4.21
N HIS A 144 -0.23 3.74 -3.68
CA HIS A 144 -0.08 5.19 -3.75
C HIS A 144 0.38 5.70 -5.12
N ALA A 145 0.88 4.85 -6.02
CA ALA A 145 1.04 5.22 -7.42
C ALA A 145 -0.32 5.52 -8.07
N VAL A 146 -1.36 4.77 -7.70
CA VAL A 146 -2.75 5.04 -8.10
C VAL A 146 -3.31 6.25 -7.37
N ASP A 147 -3.07 6.37 -6.05
CA ASP A 147 -3.61 7.47 -5.25
C ASP A 147 -3.02 8.85 -5.59
N LEU A 148 -1.83 8.92 -6.19
CA LEU A 148 -1.29 10.19 -6.70
C LEU A 148 -2.21 10.82 -7.76
N GLY A 149 -3.05 10.01 -8.41
CA GLY A 149 -3.74 10.41 -9.63
C GLY A 149 -2.76 10.53 -10.80
N GLY A 150 -3.25 10.40 -12.02
CA GLY A 150 -2.42 10.48 -13.23
C GLY A 150 -2.41 9.19 -14.03
N ALA A 151 -1.23 8.74 -14.46
CA ALA A 151 -1.08 7.73 -15.50
C ALA A 151 -1.12 6.26 -15.03
N VAL A 152 -1.30 5.99 -13.72
CA VAL A 152 -1.26 4.63 -13.16
C VAL A 152 -2.60 4.29 -12.51
N THR A 153 -3.11 3.11 -12.84
CA THR A 153 -4.35 2.55 -12.31
C THR A 153 -4.08 1.16 -11.73
N PHE A 154 -5.06 0.58 -11.01
CA PHE A 154 -4.96 -0.81 -10.57
C PHE A 154 -4.76 -1.79 -11.74
N ALA A 155 -5.27 -1.48 -12.94
CA ALA A 155 -5.08 -2.34 -14.11
C ALA A 155 -3.62 -2.37 -14.62
N ASP A 156 -2.79 -1.42 -14.20
CA ASP A 156 -1.36 -1.37 -14.52
C ASP A 156 -0.50 -2.14 -13.49
N LEU A 157 -1.10 -2.59 -12.38
CA LEU A 157 -0.40 -3.36 -11.35
C LEU A 157 -0.30 -4.85 -11.75
N PRO A 158 0.70 -5.59 -11.26
CA PRO A 158 0.78 -7.02 -11.50
C PRO A 158 -0.46 -7.75 -10.94
N ALA A 159 -1.13 -8.56 -11.75
CA ALA A 159 -2.32 -9.32 -11.31
C ALA A 159 -2.06 -10.19 -10.05
N ALA A 160 -0.84 -10.72 -9.94
CA ALA A 160 -0.43 -11.47 -8.76
C ALA A 160 -0.29 -10.59 -7.49
N PHE A 161 0.11 -9.32 -7.65
CA PHE A 161 0.09 -8.34 -6.56
C PHE A 161 -1.34 -7.99 -6.17
N ASP A 162 -2.22 -7.71 -7.14
CA ASP A 162 -3.62 -7.39 -6.87
C ASP A 162 -4.31 -8.50 -6.08
N ALA A 163 -4.11 -9.75 -6.47
CA ALA A 163 -4.65 -10.88 -5.74
C ALA A 163 -4.10 -11.00 -4.30
N ALA A 164 -2.80 -10.75 -4.10
CA ALA A 164 -2.19 -10.76 -2.77
C ALA A 164 -2.68 -9.60 -1.90
N LEU A 165 -2.90 -8.42 -2.50
CA LEU A 165 -3.51 -7.29 -1.82
C LEU A 165 -4.97 -7.59 -1.45
N LEU A 166 -5.71 -8.26 -2.35
CA LEU A 166 -7.09 -8.66 -2.10
C LEU A 166 -7.22 -9.64 -0.94
N ASP A 167 -6.29 -10.60 -0.82
CA ASP A 167 -6.19 -11.49 0.36
C ASP A 167 -6.07 -10.69 1.67
N ASP A 168 -5.13 -9.74 1.72
CA ASP A 168 -4.86 -8.92 2.91
C ASP A 168 -6.05 -8.03 3.29
N VAL A 169 -6.63 -7.35 2.29
CA VAL A 169 -7.74 -6.43 2.51
C VAL A 169 -9.00 -7.20 2.91
N ALA A 170 -9.28 -8.36 2.30
CA ALA A 170 -10.40 -9.21 2.66
C ALA A 170 -10.29 -9.73 4.10
N ALA A 171 -9.10 -10.21 4.50
CA ALA A 171 -8.85 -10.67 5.86
C ALA A 171 -9.04 -9.54 6.89
N LYS A 172 -8.50 -8.36 6.61
CA LYS A 172 -8.61 -7.20 7.50
C LYS A 172 -10.04 -6.68 7.62
N ARG A 173 -10.79 -6.58 6.51
CA ARG A 173 -12.22 -6.22 6.57
C ARG A 173 -13.05 -7.22 7.36
N SER A 174 -12.69 -8.51 7.28
CA SER A 174 -13.35 -9.58 8.03
C SER A 174 -13.10 -9.54 9.54
N THR A 175 -12.06 -8.84 10.01
CA THR A 175 -11.70 -8.78 11.44
C THR A 175 -12.62 -7.85 12.24
N GLY A 176 -13.18 -6.81 11.60
CA GLY A 176 -14.13 -5.88 12.24
C GLY A 176 -15.60 -6.24 12.03
N ALA A 177 -15.95 -6.96 10.96
CA ALA A 177 -17.31 -7.32 10.56
C ALA A 177 -18.33 -6.16 10.45
N ASP A 178 -17.88 -4.89 10.48
CA ASP A 178 -18.73 -3.69 10.37
C ASP A 178 -19.29 -3.42 8.96
N GLY A 179 -18.95 -4.27 7.98
CA GLY A 179 -19.38 -4.16 6.58
C GLY A 179 -20.32 -5.29 6.14
N PRO A 180 -20.82 -5.26 4.89
CA PRO A 180 -21.60 -6.35 4.33
C PRO A 180 -20.76 -7.62 4.15
N ALA A 181 -21.38 -8.79 4.26
CA ALA A 181 -20.76 -10.03 3.82
C ALA A 181 -20.63 -10.05 2.29
N LEU A 182 -19.47 -10.44 1.76
CA LEU A 182 -19.19 -10.42 0.32
C LEU A 182 -18.54 -11.71 -0.16
N VAL A 183 -18.78 -12.03 -1.43
CA VAL A 183 -17.93 -12.91 -2.24
C VAL A 183 -17.44 -12.10 -3.43
N LEU A 184 -16.14 -11.94 -3.58
CA LEU A 184 -15.51 -11.29 -4.72
C LEU A 184 -15.10 -12.38 -5.71
N ALA A 185 -15.61 -12.28 -6.93
CA ALA A 185 -15.40 -13.26 -7.98
C ALA A 185 -14.92 -12.56 -9.26
N PRO A 186 -13.60 -12.48 -9.50
CA PRO A 186 -13.08 -11.92 -10.73
C PRO A 186 -13.59 -12.66 -11.97
N VAL A 187 -13.60 -11.96 -13.10
CA VAL A 187 -13.96 -12.53 -14.40
C VAL A 187 -12.74 -13.03 -15.19
N ASP A 188 -11.57 -12.63 -14.75
CA ASP A 188 -10.25 -12.85 -15.34
C ASP A 188 -9.30 -13.65 -14.41
N ASP A 189 -9.82 -14.17 -13.29
CA ASP A 189 -9.13 -15.04 -12.35
C ASP A 189 -10.13 -16.04 -11.75
N ASP A 190 -9.72 -17.30 -11.62
CA ASP A 190 -10.60 -18.39 -11.12
C ASP A 190 -10.76 -18.38 -9.59
N ARG A 191 -9.94 -17.61 -8.87
CA ARG A 191 -10.01 -17.51 -7.41
C ARG A 191 -11.22 -16.68 -6.98
N THR A 192 -11.65 -16.90 -5.74
CA THR A 192 -12.68 -16.07 -5.10
C THR A 192 -12.26 -15.69 -3.70
N TRP A 193 -12.65 -14.50 -3.25
CA TRP A 193 -12.36 -14.00 -1.92
C TRP A 193 -13.66 -13.82 -1.14
N ALA A 194 -13.67 -14.26 0.11
CA ALA A 194 -14.78 -14.03 1.01
C ALA A 194 -14.44 -12.91 2.00
N VAL A 195 -15.41 -12.04 2.27
CA VAL A 195 -15.33 -11.04 3.32
C VAL A 195 -16.43 -11.32 4.32
N ALA A 196 -16.07 -11.56 5.57
CA ALA A 196 -17.03 -11.72 6.65
C ALA A 196 -17.70 -10.37 6.97
N GLY A 197 -19.00 -10.40 7.23
CA GLY A 197 -19.79 -9.20 7.49
C GLY A 197 -21.26 -9.51 7.73
N ALA A 198 -22.09 -8.48 7.72
CA ALA A 198 -23.53 -8.59 7.96
C ALA A 198 -24.30 -9.10 6.73
N GLY A 199 -25.36 -9.87 6.99
CA GLY A 199 -26.33 -10.30 5.97
C GLY A 199 -25.90 -11.49 5.12
N ARG A 200 -26.70 -11.79 4.09
CA ARG A 200 -26.37 -12.82 3.09
C ARG A 200 -25.21 -12.31 2.23
N PRO A 201 -24.17 -13.11 1.95
CA PRO A 201 -23.06 -12.67 1.11
C PRO A 201 -23.53 -12.20 -0.28
N ALA A 202 -23.22 -10.96 -0.63
CA ALA A 202 -23.41 -10.45 -1.98
C ALA A 202 -22.22 -10.85 -2.86
N THR A 203 -22.48 -11.43 -4.04
CA THR A 203 -21.41 -11.78 -4.98
C THR A 203 -21.13 -10.58 -5.89
N VAL A 204 -19.93 -10.00 -5.77
CA VAL A 204 -19.45 -8.90 -6.61
C VAL A 204 -18.50 -9.45 -7.66
N ARG A 205 -18.81 -9.18 -8.93
CA ARG A 205 -18.07 -9.66 -10.11
C ARG A 205 -17.47 -8.49 -10.88
N GLY A 206 -16.31 -8.69 -11.49
CA GLY A 206 -15.62 -7.72 -12.34
C GLY A 206 -14.15 -8.09 -12.54
N PRO A 207 -13.34 -7.27 -13.21
CA PRO A 207 -11.90 -7.52 -13.33
C PRO A 207 -11.22 -7.54 -11.95
N LEU A 208 -10.21 -8.38 -11.77
CA LEU A 208 -9.46 -8.51 -10.51
C LEU A 208 -8.99 -7.15 -9.99
N ALA A 209 -8.34 -6.36 -10.84
CA ALA A 209 -7.87 -5.01 -10.51
C ALA A 209 -8.98 -4.10 -9.96
N GLN A 210 -10.20 -4.19 -10.52
CA GLN A 210 -11.33 -3.37 -10.09
C GLN A 210 -11.92 -3.86 -8.76
N LEU A 211 -11.93 -5.18 -8.53
CA LEU A 211 -12.31 -5.74 -7.23
C LEU A 211 -11.32 -5.33 -6.14
N THR A 212 -10.02 -5.27 -6.46
CA THR A 212 -8.97 -4.78 -5.56
C THR A 212 -9.10 -3.29 -5.27
N ALA A 213 -9.35 -2.46 -6.28
CA ALA A 213 -9.65 -1.04 -6.09
C ALA A 213 -10.86 -0.84 -5.17
N TYR A 214 -11.98 -1.51 -5.47
CA TYR A 214 -13.21 -1.44 -4.68
C TYR A 214 -13.00 -1.87 -3.23
N LEU A 215 -12.37 -3.04 -3.02
CA LEU A 215 -12.18 -3.54 -1.67
C LEU A 215 -11.20 -2.68 -0.86
N SER A 216 -10.20 -2.08 -1.50
CA SER A 216 -9.30 -1.11 -0.88
C SER A 216 -9.90 0.31 -0.78
N GLY A 217 -11.19 0.48 -1.09
CA GLY A 217 -11.90 1.75 -0.92
C GLY A 217 -11.54 2.83 -1.95
N ARG A 218 -10.93 2.46 -3.07
CA ARG A 218 -10.68 3.34 -4.22
C ARG A 218 -11.83 3.25 -5.23
N PRO A 219 -12.01 4.28 -6.10
CA PRO A 219 -12.96 4.21 -7.20
C PRO A 219 -12.75 2.96 -8.06
N ALA A 220 -13.84 2.29 -8.39
CA ALA A 220 -13.85 1.10 -9.24
C ALA A 220 -14.99 1.17 -10.24
N THR A 221 -14.81 0.53 -11.39
CA THR A 221 -15.77 0.49 -12.50
C THR A 221 -15.90 -0.93 -13.02
N GLY A 222 -16.97 -1.21 -13.76
CA GLY A 222 -17.21 -2.56 -14.32
C GLY A 222 -17.49 -3.63 -13.27
N LEU A 223 -17.98 -3.23 -12.09
CA LEU A 223 -18.40 -4.15 -11.03
C LEU A 223 -19.90 -4.39 -11.08
N HIS A 224 -20.30 -5.63 -10.85
CA HIS A 224 -21.68 -6.09 -10.93
C HIS A 224 -22.04 -7.01 -9.75
N ALA A 225 -23.26 -6.87 -9.23
CA ALA A 225 -23.87 -7.76 -8.25
C ALA A 225 -25.39 -7.74 -8.44
N ASP A 226 -26.07 -8.83 -8.10
CA ASP A 226 -27.50 -9.04 -8.41
C ASP A 226 -28.40 -7.93 -7.84
N ASP A 227 -28.12 -7.48 -6.62
CA ASP A 227 -28.86 -6.42 -5.91
C ASP A 227 -28.12 -5.07 -5.93
N GLY A 228 -27.15 -4.90 -6.85
CA GLY A 228 -26.25 -3.76 -6.90
C GLY A 228 -24.99 -3.94 -6.03
N VAL A 229 -23.90 -3.25 -6.41
CA VAL A 229 -22.62 -3.34 -5.70
C VAL A 229 -22.74 -2.66 -4.33
N PRO A 230 -22.53 -3.37 -3.20
CA PRO A 230 -22.66 -2.79 -1.87
C PRO A 230 -21.71 -1.61 -1.65
N THR A 231 -22.11 -0.63 -0.83
CA THR A 231 -21.17 0.40 -0.35
C THR A 231 -20.38 -0.14 0.82
N LEU A 232 -19.06 0.07 0.82
CA LEU A 232 -18.19 -0.38 1.91
C LEU A 232 -17.90 0.77 2.89
N PRO A 233 -17.74 0.46 4.19
CA PRO A 233 -17.12 1.40 5.11
C PRO A 233 -15.75 1.84 4.59
N ARG A 234 -15.38 3.07 4.94
CA ARG A 234 -14.11 3.69 4.54
C ARG A 234 -12.95 2.73 4.83
N TRP A 235 -12.10 2.54 3.82
CA TRP A 235 -10.79 1.93 3.99
C TRP A 235 -9.79 3.03 4.38
N LEU A 236 -8.80 2.65 5.19
CA LEU A 236 -7.79 3.56 5.75
C LEU A 236 -7.27 4.58 4.73
#